data_AF-A0A398BNT8-F1
#
_entry.id   AF-A0A398BNT8-F1
#
_cell.length_a   1.000
_cell.length_b   1.000
_cell.length_c   1.000
_cell.angle_alpha   90.00
_cell.angle_beta   90.00
_cell.angle_gamma   90.00
#
_symmetry.space_group_name_H-M   'P 1'
#
loop_
_entity.id
_entity.type
_entity.pdbx_description
1 polymer ?
#
loop_
_entity_poly.entity_id
_entity_poly.type
_entity_poly.pdbx_seq_one_letter_code
_entity_poly.pdbx_strand_id
1 'polypeptide(L)'
;MRLMLWCAAVFAALSFCGQAAQAQDVTLTARDGSLSIDGTLMGFDGEFYRVETRFGMLTVDGEGVICDGPGCPDMTATLAVLRIAGAEAPGKALLPPLLAAYAKTRALALKLEPQGAGFIAALSETGTDQVLARITFSPTSPEEARAALLSGAAELAVSATADKGFGARAMALDALIPIVAHDNRLPRISTPDLAQALSGEIRNWQALGGPDMPLALHALARDTSVQQALVARLGRDVPAVVIHDTPEALAAAVARDPWALAITGQAQRGAARALPLTDSCGFPLLADRALVKAGDYPLTFAINLLTPRRRLPLFAREFLDFLDHPAAEAAVAEAGYIDRAPETVPLTADGLRLLNAIKGAGGDVPLAELKRLADAMAGASRSSLTFRFEDGSATLDARSRENLRLLARMIEVDAFRGNRLILAGFSDGSGDGAANMRLSESRAIGVLTALSSALPLGTDPAHLPEVEAFGEALPMACDTTAAGRRANRRVEVWLRPVFTDSPETGN
;
A
#
# COMPACT_ATOMS: atom_id res chain seq x y z
N MET A 1 -69.82 -14.53 52.64
CA MET A 1 -70.11 -13.63 51.51
C MET A 1 -69.09 -13.95 50.41
N ARG A 2 -69.46 -14.51 49.24
CA ARG A 2 -70.21 -13.96 48.06
C ARG A 2 -69.31 -13.16 47.10
N LEU A 3 -69.51 -13.42 45.79
CA LEU A 3 -68.83 -12.88 44.57
C LEU A 3 -67.42 -13.49 44.33
N MET A 4 -67.10 -14.25 43.25
CA MET A 4 -67.46 -14.23 41.80
C MET A 4 -67.07 -12.89 41.14
N LEU A 5 -66.43 -12.74 39.97
CA LEU A 5 -66.30 -13.47 38.68
C LEU A 5 -64.88 -13.17 38.07
N TRP A 6 -64.30 -13.76 37.00
CA TRP A 6 -64.49 -14.97 36.17
C TRP A 6 -63.25 -15.16 35.25
N CYS A 7 -63.16 -16.30 34.53
CA CYS A 7 -62.34 -16.57 33.32
C CYS A 7 -60.81 -16.52 33.43
N ALA A 8 -60.03 -17.13 32.52
CA ALA A 8 -60.15 -18.39 31.77
C ALA A 8 -58.75 -18.68 31.16
N ALA A 9 -58.29 -19.93 31.17
CA ALA A 9 -57.01 -20.28 30.54
C ALA A 9 -57.15 -20.40 29.01
N VAL A 10 -56.27 -19.72 28.25
CA VAL A 10 -56.02 -20.03 26.84
C VAL A 10 -54.52 -20.02 26.60
N PHE A 11 -54.01 -21.18 26.17
CA PHE A 11 -52.66 -21.34 25.62
C PHE A 11 -52.56 -20.55 24.31
N ALA A 12 -51.69 -19.54 24.25
CA ALA A 12 -51.32 -18.88 22.99
C ALA A 12 -49.91 -19.32 22.61
N ALA A 13 -49.82 -20.38 21.78
CA ALA A 13 -48.57 -20.78 21.17
C ALA A 13 -48.14 -19.70 20.16
N LEU A 14 -47.13 -18.89 20.52
CA LEU A 14 -46.50 -17.98 19.58
C LEU A 14 -45.52 -18.77 18.72
N SER A 15 -45.98 -19.11 17.51
CA SER A 15 -45.19 -19.73 16.46
C SER A 15 -43.99 -18.85 16.09
N PHE A 16 -42.84 -19.14 16.70
CA PHE A 16 -41.56 -18.81 16.08
C PHE A 16 -41.45 -19.66 14.81
N CYS A 17 -41.86 -19.08 13.68
CA CYS A 17 -41.42 -19.55 12.37
C CYS A 17 -39.90 -19.34 12.29
N GLY A 18 -39.15 -20.28 12.85
CA GLY A 18 -37.75 -20.42 12.54
C GLY A 18 -37.63 -20.59 11.04
N GLN A 19 -37.01 -19.63 10.37
CA GLN A 19 -36.41 -19.87 9.07
C GLN A 19 -35.31 -20.91 9.30
N ALA A 20 -35.68 -22.19 9.16
CA ALA A 20 -34.69 -23.24 8.99
C ALA A 20 -33.83 -22.82 7.81
N ALA A 21 -32.52 -22.68 8.02
CA ALA A 21 -31.58 -22.54 6.93
C ALA A 21 -31.75 -23.78 6.05
N GLN A 22 -32.43 -23.61 4.91
CA GLN A 22 -32.61 -24.68 3.94
C GLN A 22 -31.22 -25.08 3.47
N ALA A 23 -30.85 -26.35 3.64
CA ALA A 23 -29.74 -26.92 2.90
C ALA A 23 -30.08 -26.75 1.42
N GLN A 24 -29.29 -25.94 0.72
CA GLN A 24 -29.53 -25.62 -0.69
C GLN A 24 -28.87 -26.72 -1.54
N ASP A 25 -29.60 -27.81 -1.70
CA ASP A 25 -29.14 -28.96 -2.46
C ASP A 25 -28.98 -28.62 -3.96
N VAL A 26 -27.91 -29.15 -4.54
CA VAL A 26 -27.51 -28.98 -5.94
C VAL A 26 -26.97 -30.28 -6.51
N THR A 27 -27.24 -30.48 -7.79
CA THR A 27 -26.67 -31.54 -8.62
C THR A 27 -25.81 -30.88 -9.70
N LEU A 28 -24.50 -31.14 -9.67
CA LEU A 28 -23.56 -30.67 -10.70
C LEU A 28 -23.32 -31.79 -11.71
N THR A 29 -23.88 -31.64 -12.91
CA THR A 29 -23.74 -32.61 -14.00
C THR A 29 -22.69 -32.13 -15.01
N ALA A 30 -21.68 -32.94 -15.33
CA ALA A 30 -20.72 -32.62 -16.37
C ALA A 30 -21.44 -32.41 -17.73
N ARG A 31 -20.99 -31.44 -18.54
CA ARG A 31 -21.64 -31.10 -19.82
C ARG A 31 -21.69 -32.24 -20.85
N ASP A 32 -20.80 -33.22 -20.72
CA ASP A 32 -20.78 -34.45 -21.53
C ASP A 32 -21.65 -35.57 -20.96
N GLY A 33 -22.31 -35.35 -19.82
CA GLY A 33 -23.13 -36.33 -19.10
C GLY A 33 -22.34 -37.44 -18.41
N SER A 34 -21.00 -37.38 -18.38
CA SER A 34 -20.15 -38.48 -17.88
C SER A 34 -20.17 -38.63 -16.35
N LEU A 35 -20.50 -37.56 -15.63
CA LEU A 35 -20.40 -37.45 -14.17
C LEU A 35 -21.53 -36.58 -13.62
N SER A 36 -22.10 -36.98 -12.48
CA SER A 36 -23.01 -36.15 -11.70
C SER A 36 -22.58 -36.17 -10.23
N ILE A 37 -22.66 -35.02 -9.57
CA ILE A 37 -22.21 -34.78 -8.20
C ILE A 37 -23.36 -34.12 -7.42
N ASP A 38 -23.99 -34.89 -6.53
CA ASP A 38 -25.01 -34.41 -5.62
C ASP A 38 -24.41 -33.95 -4.28
N GLY A 39 -24.92 -32.83 -3.75
CA GLY A 39 -24.60 -32.35 -2.41
C GLY A 39 -25.23 -30.99 -2.09
N THR A 40 -24.85 -30.39 -0.97
CA THR A 40 -25.36 -29.08 -0.54
C THR A 40 -24.39 -27.97 -0.96
N LEU A 41 -24.88 -26.91 -1.60
CA LEU A 41 -24.04 -25.80 -2.05
C LEU A 41 -23.54 -24.98 -0.86
N MET A 42 -22.23 -24.89 -0.70
CA MET A 42 -21.55 -24.07 0.31
C MET A 42 -21.10 -22.71 -0.24
N GLY A 43 -21.11 -22.54 -1.57
CA GLY A 43 -20.94 -21.26 -2.25
C GLY A 43 -20.48 -21.39 -3.70
N PHE A 44 -20.65 -20.32 -4.46
CA PHE A 44 -20.15 -20.15 -5.82
C PHE A 44 -19.42 -18.80 -5.90
N ASP A 45 -18.24 -18.76 -6.52
CA ASP A 45 -17.38 -17.55 -6.55
C ASP A 45 -17.42 -16.78 -7.89
N GLY A 46 -18.30 -17.18 -8.80
CA GLY A 46 -18.39 -16.70 -10.17
C GLY A 46 -17.77 -17.65 -11.21
N GLU A 47 -17.03 -18.67 -10.77
CA GLU A 47 -16.26 -19.56 -11.65
C GLU A 47 -16.28 -21.02 -11.14
N PHE A 48 -16.20 -21.24 -9.82
CA PHE A 48 -16.17 -22.56 -9.20
C PHE A 48 -17.27 -22.73 -8.14
N TYR A 49 -17.91 -23.89 -8.18
CA TYR A 49 -18.85 -24.37 -7.17
C TYR A 49 -18.11 -25.06 -6.02
N ARG A 50 -18.47 -24.75 -4.77
CA ARG A 50 -18.03 -25.48 -3.57
C ARG A 50 -19.24 -26.21 -2.99
N VAL A 51 -19.21 -27.54 -3.05
CA VAL A 51 -20.33 -28.40 -2.64
C VAL A 51 -19.88 -29.34 -1.53
N GLU A 52 -20.64 -29.42 -0.44
CA GLU A 52 -20.48 -30.44 0.57
C GLU A 52 -21.18 -31.71 0.10
N THR A 53 -20.41 -32.76 -0.16
CA THR A 53 -20.92 -34.06 -0.63
C THR A 53 -20.73 -35.13 0.42
N ARG A 54 -21.35 -36.31 0.23
CA ARG A 54 -21.12 -37.50 1.07
C ARG A 54 -19.66 -37.97 1.15
N PHE A 55 -18.79 -37.48 0.25
CA PHE A 55 -17.36 -37.78 0.21
C PHE A 55 -16.50 -36.65 0.79
N GLY A 56 -17.12 -35.59 1.32
CA GLY A 56 -16.48 -34.37 1.79
C GLY A 56 -16.66 -33.20 0.83
N MET A 57 -15.92 -32.11 1.10
CA MET A 57 -15.95 -30.88 0.31
C MET A 57 -15.30 -31.07 -1.06
N LEU A 58 -16.07 -30.85 -2.12
CA LEU A 58 -15.58 -30.79 -3.50
C LEU A 58 -15.60 -29.34 -4.02
N THR A 59 -14.66 -29.02 -4.90
CA THR A 59 -14.60 -27.75 -5.64
C THR A 59 -14.58 -28.09 -7.13
N VAL A 60 -15.58 -27.61 -7.87
CA VAL A 60 -15.89 -28.03 -9.24
C VAL A 60 -15.94 -26.81 -10.15
N ASP A 61 -15.33 -26.92 -11.33
CA ASP A 61 -15.30 -25.86 -12.34
C ASP A 61 -16.70 -25.67 -12.96
N GLY A 62 -17.21 -24.44 -12.92
CA GLY A 62 -18.53 -24.07 -13.40
C GLY A 62 -18.65 -23.97 -14.93
N GLU A 63 -17.55 -23.86 -15.67
CA GLU A 63 -17.60 -24.00 -17.12
C GLU A 63 -17.86 -25.45 -17.52
N GLY A 64 -17.33 -26.42 -16.76
CA GLY A 64 -17.43 -27.85 -17.05
C GLY A 64 -18.76 -28.50 -16.70
N VAL A 65 -19.61 -27.86 -15.89
CA VAL A 65 -20.85 -28.46 -15.36
C VAL A 65 -22.10 -27.61 -15.61
N ILE A 66 -23.24 -28.27 -15.58
CA ILE A 66 -24.58 -27.69 -15.46
C ILE A 66 -25.00 -27.89 -14.00
N CYS A 67 -25.42 -26.82 -13.34
CA CYS A 67 -25.97 -26.87 -12.00
C CYS A 67 -27.50 -26.94 -12.08
N ASP A 68 -28.08 -28.01 -11.58
CA ASP A 68 -29.51 -28.18 -11.39
C ASP A 68 -29.86 -28.25 -9.89
N GLY A 69 -30.91 -27.54 -9.47
CA GLY A 69 -31.41 -27.56 -8.08
C GLY A 69 -31.69 -26.17 -7.49
N PRO A 70 -32.41 -26.09 -6.36
CA PRO A 70 -32.81 -24.83 -5.73
C PRO A 70 -31.64 -24.01 -5.17
N GLY A 71 -30.45 -24.61 -5.02
CA GLY A 71 -29.23 -23.89 -4.64
C GLY A 71 -28.46 -23.27 -5.80
N CYS A 72 -28.81 -23.57 -7.06
CA CYS A 72 -28.00 -23.13 -8.19
C CYS A 72 -28.10 -21.61 -8.41
N PRO A 73 -26.98 -20.88 -8.53
CA PRO A 73 -26.98 -19.46 -8.83
C PRO A 73 -27.60 -19.19 -10.20
N ASP A 74 -28.33 -18.08 -10.33
CA ASP A 74 -28.82 -17.63 -11.63
C ASP A 74 -27.63 -17.14 -12.48
N MET A 75 -27.22 -17.99 -13.42
CA MET A 75 -26.10 -17.79 -14.34
C MET A 75 -26.27 -16.54 -15.22
N THR A 76 -27.45 -15.92 -15.28
CA THR A 76 -27.72 -14.70 -16.07
C THR A 76 -27.50 -13.40 -15.29
N ALA A 77 -27.50 -13.43 -13.96
CA ALA A 77 -27.41 -12.22 -13.13
C ALA A 77 -26.87 -12.49 -11.71
N THR A 78 -25.71 -13.15 -11.58
CA THR A 78 -25.13 -13.39 -10.25
C THR A 78 -24.62 -12.08 -9.63
N LEU A 79 -25.40 -11.50 -8.72
CA LEU A 79 -25.04 -10.28 -7.98
C LEU A 79 -23.75 -10.51 -7.17
N ALA A 80 -22.64 -9.89 -7.59
CA ALA A 80 -21.39 -9.99 -6.87
C ALA A 80 -21.43 -9.18 -5.56
N VAL A 81 -21.38 -9.85 -4.42
CA VAL A 81 -21.34 -9.20 -3.10
C VAL A 81 -19.90 -9.13 -2.58
N LEU A 82 -19.43 -7.92 -2.25
CA LEU A 82 -18.11 -7.69 -1.68
C LEU A 82 -18.24 -6.89 -0.37
N ARG A 83 -17.87 -7.50 0.76
CA ARG A 83 -17.85 -6.81 2.06
C ARG A 83 -16.42 -6.45 2.44
N ILE A 84 -16.20 -5.17 2.74
CA ILE A 84 -14.91 -4.59 3.10
C ILE A 84 -15.01 -4.03 4.53
N ALA A 85 -14.12 -4.46 5.42
CA ALA A 85 -14.03 -3.96 6.79
C ALA A 85 -12.79 -3.07 7.00
N GLY A 86 -12.59 -2.53 8.22
CA GLY A 86 -11.31 -1.95 8.65
C GLY A 86 -11.24 -0.43 8.65
N ALA A 87 -10.04 0.10 8.42
CA ALA A 87 -9.67 1.45 8.83
C ALA A 87 -10.50 2.57 8.18
N GLU A 88 -11.15 3.39 9.01
CA GLU A 88 -12.16 4.37 8.60
C GLU A 88 -11.64 5.42 7.62
N ALA A 89 -10.66 6.24 8.04
CA ALA A 89 -10.15 7.37 7.25
C ALA A 89 -9.65 6.95 5.85
N PRO A 90 -8.73 5.96 5.70
CA PRO A 90 -8.32 5.50 4.38
C PRO A 90 -9.45 4.80 3.60
N GLY A 91 -10.33 4.04 4.26
CA GLY A 91 -11.43 3.35 3.57
C GLY A 91 -12.46 4.33 2.98
N LYS A 92 -12.80 5.39 3.73
CA LYS A 92 -13.66 6.49 3.26
C LYS A 92 -13.03 7.29 2.12
N ALA A 93 -11.73 7.55 2.20
CA ALA A 93 -11.04 8.37 1.21
C ALA A 93 -10.76 7.63 -0.09
N LEU A 94 -10.33 6.36 -0.03
CA LEU A 94 -9.82 5.62 -1.19
C LEU A 94 -10.88 4.78 -1.90
N LEU A 95 -11.77 4.09 -1.17
CA LEU A 95 -12.68 3.14 -1.80
C LEU A 95 -13.71 3.80 -2.74
N PRO A 96 -14.36 4.92 -2.41
CA PRO A 96 -15.31 5.58 -3.31
C PRO A 96 -14.70 6.02 -4.66
N PRO A 97 -13.56 6.75 -4.73
CA PRO A 97 -12.98 7.14 -6.01
C PRO A 97 -12.36 5.95 -6.77
N LEU A 98 -11.81 4.93 -6.07
CA LEU A 98 -11.36 3.69 -6.72
C LEU A 98 -12.53 2.94 -7.38
N LEU A 99 -13.68 2.82 -6.69
CA LEU A 99 -14.90 2.21 -7.26
C LEU A 99 -15.46 3.03 -8.43
N ALA A 100 -15.40 4.36 -8.35
CA ALA A 100 -15.81 5.24 -9.45
C ALA A 100 -14.91 5.08 -10.69
N ALA A 101 -13.59 5.00 -10.49
CA ALA A 101 -12.64 4.73 -11.56
C ALA A 101 -12.84 3.32 -12.17
N TYR A 102 -13.07 2.30 -11.32
CA TYR A 102 -13.38 0.94 -11.76
C TYR A 102 -14.63 0.90 -12.65
N ALA A 103 -15.72 1.52 -12.17
CA ALA A 103 -16.99 1.62 -12.90
C ALA A 103 -16.80 2.30 -14.25
N LYS A 104 -16.11 3.45 -14.28
CA LYS A 104 -15.82 4.22 -15.49
C LYS A 104 -15.03 3.40 -16.53
N THR A 105 -14.02 2.62 -16.11
CA THR A 105 -13.24 1.78 -17.04
C THR A 105 -14.02 0.61 -17.65
N ARG A 106 -15.15 0.21 -17.04
CA ARG A 106 -16.03 -0.88 -17.51
C ARG A 106 -17.38 -0.40 -18.03
N ALA A 107 -17.55 0.92 -18.23
CA ALA A 107 -18.81 1.54 -18.63
C ALA A 107 -20.01 1.14 -17.74
N LEU A 108 -19.77 1.04 -16.42
CA LEU A 108 -20.80 0.77 -15.41
C LEU A 108 -21.24 2.08 -14.73
N ALA A 109 -22.50 2.12 -14.30
CA ALA A 109 -23.00 3.16 -13.41
C ALA A 109 -22.65 2.81 -11.95
N LEU A 110 -22.24 3.81 -11.17
CA LEU A 110 -21.99 3.69 -9.74
C LEU A 110 -23.00 4.53 -8.94
N LYS A 111 -23.69 3.91 -8.01
CA LYS A 111 -24.49 4.58 -6.97
C LYS A 111 -23.85 4.36 -5.61
N LEU A 112 -23.60 5.44 -4.87
CA LEU A 112 -23.09 5.41 -3.50
C LEU A 112 -24.18 5.88 -2.52
N GLU A 113 -24.41 5.11 -1.46
CA GLU A 113 -25.38 5.39 -0.41
C GLU A 113 -24.67 5.30 0.96
N PRO A 114 -24.70 6.37 1.80
CA PRO A 114 -24.12 6.32 3.15
C PRO A 114 -24.80 5.27 4.03
N GLN A 115 -24.02 4.54 4.84
CA GLN A 115 -24.53 3.53 5.77
C GLN A 115 -23.82 3.62 7.12
N GLY A 116 -24.40 4.38 8.05
CA GLY A 116 -23.76 4.65 9.35
C GLY A 116 -22.44 5.40 9.17
N ALA A 117 -21.35 4.88 9.71
CA ALA A 117 -20.01 5.38 9.42
C ALA A 117 -19.46 4.91 8.05
N GLY A 118 -20.09 3.91 7.42
CA GLY A 118 -19.66 3.31 6.16
C GLY A 118 -20.49 3.74 4.95
N PHE A 119 -20.48 2.91 3.91
CA PHE A 119 -21.30 3.11 2.70
C PHE A 119 -21.64 1.79 2.00
N ILE A 120 -22.70 1.82 1.19
CA ILE A 120 -23.00 0.81 0.18
C ILE A 120 -22.75 1.43 -1.20
N ALA A 121 -22.02 0.72 -2.05
CA ALA A 121 -21.89 0.99 -3.47
C ALA A 121 -22.66 -0.06 -4.27
N ALA A 122 -23.47 0.37 -5.23
CA ALA A 122 -24.06 -0.49 -6.24
C ALA A 122 -23.44 -0.16 -7.60
N LEU A 123 -22.93 -1.18 -8.29
CA LEU A 123 -22.52 -1.11 -9.69
C LEU A 123 -23.63 -1.75 -10.54
N SER A 124 -24.16 -1.01 -11.50
CA SER A 124 -25.13 -1.50 -12.47
C SER A 124 -24.64 -1.31 -13.90
N GLU A 125 -25.21 -2.07 -14.83
CA GLU A 125 -25.03 -1.81 -16.25
C GLU A 125 -25.59 -0.43 -16.62
N THR A 126 -24.93 0.27 -17.54
CA THR A 126 -25.33 1.63 -17.92
C THR A 126 -26.62 1.61 -18.74
N GLY A 127 -27.68 2.23 -18.21
CA GLY A 127 -28.99 2.31 -18.87
C GLY A 127 -29.98 1.22 -18.45
N THR A 128 -29.62 0.33 -17.53
CA THR A 128 -30.53 -0.64 -16.91
C THR A 128 -30.47 -0.57 -15.39
N ASP A 129 -31.51 -1.05 -14.72
CA ASP A 129 -31.53 -1.19 -13.25
C ASP A 129 -30.85 -2.49 -12.77
N GLN A 130 -30.17 -3.22 -13.67
CA GLN A 130 -29.52 -4.49 -13.32
C GLN A 130 -28.23 -4.25 -12.53
N VAL A 131 -28.32 -4.46 -11.21
CA VAL A 131 -27.16 -4.37 -10.31
C VAL A 131 -26.29 -5.62 -10.48
N LEU A 132 -25.05 -5.41 -10.93
CA LEU A 132 -24.05 -6.45 -11.16
C LEU A 132 -23.19 -6.71 -9.91
N ALA A 133 -22.91 -5.66 -9.12
CA ALA A 133 -22.16 -5.79 -7.88
C ALA A 133 -22.69 -4.89 -6.77
N ARG A 134 -22.64 -5.38 -5.53
CA ARG A 134 -22.94 -4.62 -4.30
C ARG A 134 -21.73 -4.70 -3.37
N ILE A 135 -21.09 -3.57 -3.14
CA ILE A 135 -19.93 -3.44 -2.27
C ILE A 135 -20.38 -2.72 -1.00
N THR A 136 -20.09 -3.28 0.16
CA THR A 136 -20.36 -2.63 1.46
C THR A 136 -19.02 -2.36 2.13
N PHE A 137 -18.78 -1.11 2.53
CA PHE A 137 -17.68 -0.75 3.42
C PHE A 137 -18.20 -0.46 4.83
N SER A 138 -17.64 -1.15 5.83
CA SER A 138 -17.94 -0.96 7.24
C SER A 138 -16.66 -0.61 8.00
N PRO A 139 -16.52 0.63 8.52
CA PRO A 139 -15.42 0.97 9.41
C PRO A 139 -15.40 0.11 10.66
N THR A 140 -14.25 -0.45 10.99
CA THR A 140 -14.04 -1.26 12.21
C THR A 140 -12.59 -1.10 12.71
N SER A 141 -12.33 -1.50 13.95
CA SER A 141 -10.95 -1.69 14.43
C SER A 141 -10.21 -2.77 13.61
N PRO A 142 -8.86 -2.80 13.62
CA PRO A 142 -8.05 -3.85 13.00
C PRO A 142 -8.32 -5.25 13.57
N GLU A 143 -8.67 -5.36 14.86
CA GLU A 143 -9.00 -6.66 15.47
C GLU A 143 -10.34 -7.19 14.95
N GLU A 144 -11.38 -6.36 14.91
CA GLU A 144 -12.68 -6.69 14.31
C GLU A 144 -12.55 -6.99 12.81
N ALA A 145 -11.75 -6.21 12.07
CA ALA A 145 -11.51 -6.44 10.65
C ALA A 145 -10.82 -7.80 10.40
N ARG A 146 -9.83 -8.14 11.23
CA ARG A 146 -9.17 -9.45 11.23
C ARG A 146 -10.16 -10.57 11.58
N ALA A 147 -11.02 -10.38 12.58
CA ALA A 147 -12.06 -11.34 12.93
C ALA A 147 -13.11 -11.52 11.81
N ALA A 148 -13.46 -10.45 11.09
CA ALA A 148 -14.37 -10.49 9.95
C ALA A 148 -13.77 -11.23 8.75
N LEU A 149 -12.47 -11.06 8.48
CA LEU A 149 -11.74 -11.83 7.46
C LEU A 149 -11.66 -13.33 7.79
N LEU A 150 -11.42 -13.67 9.06
CA LEU A 150 -11.30 -15.06 9.52
C LEU A 150 -12.65 -15.80 9.56
N SER A 151 -13.72 -15.12 10.00
CA SER A 151 -15.08 -15.67 10.03
C SER A 151 -15.77 -15.69 8.66
N GLY A 152 -15.22 -14.98 7.66
CA GLY A 152 -15.85 -14.81 6.36
C GLY A 152 -17.02 -13.81 6.36
N ALA A 153 -17.14 -12.97 7.40
CA ALA A 153 -18.04 -11.83 7.42
C ALA A 153 -17.56 -10.68 6.49
N ALA A 154 -16.27 -10.65 6.14
CA ALA A 154 -15.69 -9.78 5.14
C ALA A 154 -14.85 -10.56 4.11
N GLU A 155 -14.82 -10.05 2.89
CA GLU A 155 -13.97 -10.52 1.79
C GLU A 155 -12.61 -9.81 1.80
N LEU A 156 -12.59 -8.54 2.19
CA LEU A 156 -11.39 -7.69 2.23
C LEU A 156 -11.36 -6.82 3.50
N ALA A 157 -10.18 -6.33 3.89
CA ALA A 157 -10.08 -5.31 4.94
C ALA A 157 -9.06 -4.22 4.62
N VAL A 158 -9.41 -2.95 4.87
CA VAL A 158 -8.50 -1.81 4.74
C VAL A 158 -7.57 -1.73 5.96
N SER A 159 -6.25 -1.74 5.74
CA SER A 159 -5.25 -1.66 6.81
C SER A 159 -3.99 -0.87 6.44
N ALA A 160 -3.51 -0.04 7.37
CA ALA A 160 -2.20 0.61 7.32
C ALA A 160 -1.02 -0.33 7.67
N THR A 161 -1.31 -1.56 8.08
CA THR A 161 -0.32 -2.60 8.42
C THR A 161 -0.52 -3.84 7.54
N ALA A 162 0.59 -4.47 7.15
CA ALA A 162 0.57 -5.82 6.58
C ALA A 162 0.52 -6.85 7.72
N ASP A 163 -0.20 -7.95 7.51
CA ASP A 163 -0.40 -9.02 8.49
C ASP A 163 -0.02 -10.36 7.87
N LYS A 164 0.91 -11.10 8.51
CA LYS A 164 1.42 -12.39 8.01
C LYS A 164 0.36 -13.48 7.90
N GLY A 165 -0.78 -13.33 8.58
CA GLY A 165 -1.93 -14.22 8.46
C GLY A 165 -2.63 -14.12 7.09
N PHE A 166 -2.53 -12.96 6.44
CA PHE A 166 -3.30 -12.60 5.24
C PHE A 166 -2.39 -12.37 4.03
N GLY A 167 -2.98 -12.32 2.84
CA GLY A 167 -2.36 -11.61 1.73
C GLY A 167 -2.56 -10.10 1.90
N ALA A 168 -1.77 -9.30 1.20
CA ALA A 168 -1.90 -7.85 1.19
C ALA A 168 -1.68 -7.33 -0.24
N ARG A 169 -2.56 -6.43 -0.70
CA ARG A 169 -2.41 -5.68 -1.95
C ARG A 169 -2.45 -4.20 -1.60
N ALA A 170 -1.41 -3.46 -1.95
CA ALA A 170 -1.36 -2.03 -1.67
C ALA A 170 -2.35 -1.28 -2.59
N MET A 171 -3.22 -0.46 -2.02
CA MET A 171 -4.02 0.51 -2.77
C MET A 171 -3.24 1.82 -2.96
N ALA A 172 -2.53 2.24 -1.92
CA ALA A 172 -1.88 3.55 -1.86
C ALA A 172 -0.66 3.51 -0.92
N LEU A 173 0.15 4.55 -1.00
CA LEU A 173 1.19 4.89 -0.03
C LEU A 173 0.76 6.10 0.81
N ASP A 174 1.34 6.20 2.00
CA ASP A 174 1.28 7.38 2.87
C ASP A 174 2.58 7.44 3.68
N ALA A 175 2.82 8.57 4.35
CA ALA A 175 4.01 8.81 5.16
C ALA A 175 3.60 9.21 6.57
N LEU A 176 4.12 8.51 7.59
CA LEU A 176 3.94 8.93 8.98
C LEU A 176 4.84 10.14 9.23
N ILE A 177 4.24 11.32 9.39
CA ILE A 177 4.95 12.58 9.61
C ILE A 177 4.79 13.07 11.05
N PRO A 178 5.83 13.62 11.69
CA PRO A 178 5.66 14.34 12.94
C PRO A 178 4.94 15.66 12.66
N ILE A 179 3.96 15.98 13.49
CA ILE A 179 3.16 17.19 13.41
C ILE A 179 3.23 17.99 14.71
N VAL A 180 3.21 19.32 14.55
CA VAL A 180 3.22 20.32 15.62
C VAL A 180 2.27 21.46 15.26
N ALA A 181 1.99 22.37 16.18
CA ALA A 181 1.26 23.60 15.88
C ALA A 181 1.98 24.49 14.84
N HIS A 182 1.22 25.36 14.19
CA HIS A 182 1.76 26.24 13.14
C HIS A 182 2.78 27.26 13.65
N ASP A 183 2.62 27.73 14.90
CA ASP A 183 3.47 28.71 15.56
C ASP A 183 4.69 28.11 16.27
N ASN A 184 4.71 26.79 16.50
CA ASN A 184 5.86 26.07 17.02
C ASN A 184 7.09 26.30 16.11
N ARG A 185 8.16 26.86 16.68
CA ARG A 185 9.32 27.37 15.94
C ARG A 185 10.42 26.35 15.66
N LEU A 186 10.29 25.10 16.12
CA LEU A 186 11.31 24.09 15.87
C LEU A 186 11.40 23.79 14.36
N PRO A 187 12.55 24.00 13.68
CA PRO A 187 12.59 23.93 12.22
C PRO A 187 12.62 22.50 11.69
N ARG A 188 13.08 21.53 12.49
CA ARG A 188 13.23 20.11 12.16
C ARG A 188 13.47 19.28 13.43
N ILE A 189 13.30 17.98 13.37
CA ILE A 189 13.67 17.03 14.44
C ILE A 189 14.46 15.85 13.87
N SER A 190 15.47 15.36 14.59
CA SER A 190 16.21 14.18 14.14
C SER A 190 15.42 12.89 14.40
N THR A 191 15.67 11.83 13.64
CA THR A 191 15.03 10.52 13.87
C THR A 191 15.35 9.92 15.25
N PRO A 192 16.57 10.04 15.83
CA PRO A 192 16.82 9.66 17.22
C PRO A 192 16.07 10.53 18.24
N ASP A 193 15.98 11.84 18.04
CA ASP A 193 15.30 12.74 18.98
C ASP A 193 13.79 12.53 18.97
N LEU A 194 13.21 12.30 17.78
CA LEU A 194 11.80 11.94 17.64
C LEU A 194 11.51 10.61 18.34
N ALA A 195 12.38 9.60 18.20
CA ALA A 195 12.21 8.31 18.87
C ALA A 195 12.24 8.46 20.41
N GLN A 196 13.18 9.25 20.95
CA GLN A 196 13.28 9.56 22.39
C GLN A 196 12.10 10.40 22.90
N ALA A 197 11.57 11.32 22.09
CA ALA A 197 10.36 12.06 22.44
C ALA A 197 9.15 11.12 22.47
N LEU A 198 8.94 10.32 21.43
CA LEU A 198 7.83 9.35 21.35
C LEU A 198 7.92 8.21 22.36
N SER A 199 9.11 7.90 22.91
CA SER A 199 9.27 6.93 24.00
C SER A 199 9.07 7.53 25.41
N GLY A 200 8.96 8.86 25.51
CA GLY A 200 8.86 9.60 26.77
C GLY A 200 10.19 9.74 27.53
N GLU A 201 11.32 9.57 26.86
CA GLU A 201 12.66 9.88 27.39
C GLU A 201 12.93 11.40 27.33
N ILE A 202 12.60 12.04 26.21
CA ILE A 202 12.55 13.50 26.09
C ILE A 202 11.15 14.00 26.47
N ARG A 203 11.08 14.89 27.47
CA ARG A 203 9.82 15.40 28.05
C ARG A 203 9.67 16.92 28.05
N ASN A 204 10.64 17.64 27.51
CA ASN A 204 10.68 19.10 27.50
C ASN A 204 11.30 19.58 26.18
N TRP A 205 10.72 20.62 25.59
CA TRP A 205 11.17 21.20 24.32
C TRP A 205 12.61 21.74 24.35
N GLN A 206 13.14 22.11 25.52
CA GLN A 206 14.53 22.54 25.69
C GLN A 206 15.55 21.49 25.20
N ALA A 207 15.27 20.20 25.42
CA ALA A 207 16.13 19.11 24.94
C ALA A 207 16.15 18.99 23.41
N LEU A 208 15.15 19.54 22.73
CA LEU A 208 15.05 19.62 21.26
C LEU A 208 15.54 20.97 20.70
N GLY A 209 16.10 21.86 21.54
CA GLY A 209 16.48 23.22 21.15
C GLY A 209 15.31 24.22 21.08
N GLY A 210 14.15 23.87 21.66
CA GLY A 210 13.03 24.77 21.90
C GLY A 210 13.14 25.53 23.24
N PRO A 211 12.07 26.22 23.67
CA PRO A 211 12.01 26.85 24.99
C PRO A 211 11.86 25.80 26.11
N ASP A 212 12.09 26.23 27.36
CA ASP A 212 11.82 25.41 28.55
C ASP A 212 10.31 25.29 28.79
N MET A 213 9.70 24.29 28.13
CA MET A 213 8.28 23.98 28.22
C MET A 213 8.06 22.47 28.13
N PRO A 214 7.10 21.90 28.90
CA PRO A 214 6.76 20.48 28.80
C PRO A 214 6.36 20.07 27.37
N LEU A 215 6.75 18.87 26.96
CA LEU A 215 6.38 18.30 25.67
C LEU A 215 5.08 17.50 25.83
N ALA A 216 4.01 17.93 25.17
CA ALA A 216 2.70 17.29 25.22
C ALA A 216 2.57 16.24 24.09
N LEU A 217 2.82 14.97 24.40
CA LEU A 217 2.61 13.89 23.43
C LEU A 217 1.11 13.67 23.19
N HIS A 218 0.67 13.82 21.94
CA HIS A 218 -0.66 13.37 21.50
C HIS A 218 -0.50 12.11 20.65
N ALA A 219 -1.46 11.19 20.75
CA ALA A 219 -1.49 9.97 19.94
C ALA A 219 -2.92 9.60 19.52
N LEU A 220 -3.04 8.70 18.54
CA LEU A 220 -4.30 8.05 18.25
C LEU A 220 -4.58 6.92 19.22
N ALA A 221 -5.86 6.53 19.33
CA ALA A 221 -6.26 5.32 20.05
C ALA A 221 -5.54 4.06 19.49
N ARG A 222 -5.21 3.11 20.37
CA ARG A 222 -4.32 1.96 20.08
C ARG A 222 -4.92 0.96 19.07
N ASP A 223 -6.22 1.01 18.92
CA ASP A 223 -7.04 0.27 17.97
C ASP A 223 -7.22 1.01 16.63
N THR A 224 -6.55 2.14 16.39
CA THR A 224 -6.46 2.70 15.04
C THR A 224 -5.31 2.05 14.25
N SER A 225 -5.53 1.77 12.95
CA SER A 225 -4.51 1.12 12.12
C SER A 225 -3.21 1.93 11.98
N VAL A 226 -3.32 3.27 11.99
CA VAL A 226 -2.18 4.20 11.91
C VAL A 226 -1.35 4.14 13.19
N GLN A 227 -1.99 4.11 14.38
CA GLN A 227 -1.28 3.92 15.64
C GLN A 227 -0.58 2.56 15.69
N GLN A 228 -1.22 1.49 15.22
CA GLN A 228 -0.56 0.17 15.12
C GLN A 228 0.64 0.20 14.17
N ALA A 229 0.56 0.91 13.04
CA ALA A 229 1.69 1.07 12.12
C ALA A 229 2.86 1.86 12.73
N LEU A 230 2.59 2.80 13.65
CA LEU A 230 3.60 3.51 14.44
C LEU A 230 4.19 2.63 15.55
N VAL A 231 3.35 2.00 16.37
CA VAL A 231 3.78 1.14 17.50
C VAL A 231 4.60 -0.05 17.00
N ALA A 232 4.24 -0.65 15.86
CA ALA A 232 5.02 -1.73 15.24
C ALA A 232 6.43 -1.28 14.78
N ARG A 233 6.65 0.01 14.53
CA ARG A 233 7.97 0.59 14.20
C ARG A 233 8.74 1.01 15.45
N LEU A 234 8.05 1.58 16.44
CA LEU A 234 8.65 2.06 17.70
C LEU A 234 8.96 0.91 18.68
N GLY A 235 8.29 -0.24 18.53
CA GLY A 235 8.42 -1.41 19.42
C GLY A 235 7.73 -1.24 20.78
N ARG A 236 7.04 -0.13 21.00
CA ARG A 236 6.36 0.26 22.24
C ARG A 236 5.28 1.31 21.98
N ASP A 237 4.42 1.52 22.95
CA ASP A 237 3.42 2.60 22.91
C ASP A 237 4.05 3.99 23.11
N VAL A 238 3.39 4.99 22.53
CA VAL A 238 3.64 6.40 22.83
C VAL A 238 2.97 6.73 24.17
N PRO A 239 3.67 7.26 25.18
CA PRO A 239 3.10 7.65 26.47
C PRO A 239 2.39 9.02 26.34
N ALA A 240 1.32 9.04 25.55
CA ALA A 240 0.56 10.24 25.24
C ALA A 240 -0.20 10.78 26.45
N VAL A 241 -0.20 12.11 26.60
CA VAL A 241 -1.02 12.82 27.58
C VAL A 241 -2.44 13.08 27.08
N VAL A 242 -2.66 13.05 25.75
CA VAL A 242 -3.98 13.12 25.12
C VAL A 242 -4.10 12.07 24.03
N ILE A 243 -5.18 11.30 24.05
CA ILE A 243 -5.52 10.27 23.06
C ILE A 243 -6.71 10.76 22.23
N HIS A 244 -6.69 10.49 20.93
CA HIS A 244 -7.72 10.91 19.96
C HIS A 244 -8.25 9.72 19.17
N ASP A 245 -9.56 9.67 18.93
CA ASP A 245 -10.19 8.54 18.23
C ASP A 245 -9.95 8.58 16.71
N THR A 246 -9.78 9.77 16.12
CA THR A 246 -9.57 9.94 14.67
C THR A 246 -8.34 10.78 14.32
N PRO A 247 -7.70 10.54 13.15
CA PRO A 247 -6.59 11.36 12.63
C PRO A 247 -6.92 12.85 12.53
N GLU A 248 -8.16 13.19 12.16
CA GLU A 248 -8.63 14.56 12.00
C GLU A 248 -8.74 15.27 13.36
N ALA A 249 -9.22 14.57 14.38
CA ALA A 249 -9.26 15.09 15.76
C ALA A 249 -7.85 15.33 16.31
N LEU A 250 -6.94 14.37 16.11
CA LEU A 250 -5.52 14.50 16.47
C LEU A 250 -4.88 15.72 15.80
N ALA A 251 -4.99 15.81 14.47
CA ALA A 251 -4.42 16.90 13.69
C ALA A 251 -4.98 18.27 14.09
N ALA A 252 -6.30 18.36 14.31
CA ALA A 252 -6.95 19.60 14.74
C ALA A 252 -6.55 20.01 16.16
N ALA A 253 -6.33 19.06 17.07
CA ALA A 253 -5.84 19.34 18.42
C ALA A 253 -4.39 19.82 18.41
N VAL A 254 -3.49 19.10 17.73
CA VAL A 254 -2.06 19.46 17.61
C VAL A 254 -1.88 20.80 16.90
N ALA A 255 -2.70 21.14 15.92
CA ALA A 255 -2.66 22.44 15.25
C ALA A 255 -2.93 23.64 16.19
N ARG A 256 -3.54 23.42 17.36
CA ARG A 256 -3.92 24.46 18.33
C ARG A 256 -3.07 24.49 19.61
N ASP A 257 -2.25 23.47 19.85
CA ASP A 257 -1.40 23.39 21.04
C ASP A 257 0.08 23.57 20.65
N PRO A 258 0.71 24.73 20.96
CA PRO A 258 2.11 25.02 20.64
C PRO A 258 3.11 23.99 21.18
N TRP A 259 2.73 23.26 22.22
CA TRP A 259 3.57 22.29 22.94
C TRP A 259 3.29 20.85 22.55
N ALA A 260 2.29 20.61 21.69
CA ALA A 260 1.94 19.28 21.23
C ALA A 260 2.90 18.75 20.17
N LEU A 261 3.23 17.46 20.31
CA LEU A 261 3.92 16.65 19.31
C LEU A 261 3.13 15.36 19.09
N ALA A 262 2.87 15.03 17.82
CA ALA A 262 2.27 13.76 17.44
C ALA A 262 2.84 13.23 16.13
N ILE A 263 2.42 12.01 15.77
CA ILE A 263 2.62 11.41 14.45
C ILE A 263 1.26 11.12 13.83
N THR A 264 1.09 11.44 12.54
CA THR A 264 -0.10 11.07 11.76
C THR A 264 0.29 10.78 10.30
N GLY A 265 -0.62 10.22 9.50
CA GLY A 265 -0.43 10.10 8.06
C GLY A 265 -0.44 11.47 7.38
N GLN A 266 0.36 11.65 6.34
CA GLN A 266 0.50 12.91 5.61
C GLN A 266 -0.82 13.35 4.98
N ALA A 267 -1.61 12.40 4.48
CA ALA A 267 -2.96 12.66 3.98
C ALA A 267 -3.94 13.14 5.08
N GLN A 268 -3.66 12.90 6.37
CA GLN A 268 -4.47 13.38 7.51
C GLN A 268 -3.78 14.48 8.34
N ARG A 269 -2.78 15.18 7.77
CA ARG A 269 -2.08 16.30 8.43
C ARG A 269 -3.02 17.43 8.86
N GLY A 270 -4.09 17.67 8.11
CA GLY A 270 -5.01 18.79 8.31
C GLY A 270 -4.28 20.14 8.37
N ALA A 271 -4.65 20.96 9.37
CA ALA A 271 -4.04 22.28 9.60
C ALA A 271 -2.70 22.23 10.35
N ALA A 272 -2.29 21.08 10.91
CA ALA A 272 -1.06 20.98 11.68
C ALA A 272 0.17 21.13 10.78
N ARG A 273 1.27 21.68 11.32
CA ARG A 273 2.51 21.84 10.56
C ARG A 273 3.30 20.54 10.60
N ALA A 274 3.65 20.01 9.42
CA ALA A 274 4.62 18.94 9.34
C ALA A 274 5.99 19.46 9.84
N LEU A 275 6.62 18.72 10.74
CA LEU A 275 7.96 19.01 11.23
C LEU A 275 8.96 18.22 10.36
N PRO A 276 9.84 18.89 9.60
CA PRO A 276 10.83 18.18 8.78
C PRO A 276 11.67 17.21 9.61
N LEU A 277 11.87 15.98 9.09
CA LEU A 277 12.80 15.04 9.69
C LEU A 277 14.22 15.31 9.21
N THR A 278 15.19 15.02 10.07
CA THR A 278 16.55 14.73 9.64
C THR A 278 17.01 13.38 10.16
N ASP A 279 17.97 12.77 9.47
CA ASP A 279 18.73 11.67 10.04
C ASP A 279 19.75 12.19 11.09
N SER A 280 20.46 11.30 11.77
CA SER A 280 21.38 11.60 12.87
C SER A 280 22.52 12.58 12.51
N CYS A 281 23.01 12.56 11.27
CA CYS A 281 24.02 13.48 10.76
C CYS A 281 23.43 14.77 10.13
N GLY A 282 22.12 15.01 10.30
CA GLY A 282 21.44 16.20 9.78
C GLY A 282 20.99 16.11 8.32
N PHE A 283 21.11 14.94 7.68
CA PHE A 283 20.58 14.72 6.32
C PHE A 283 19.06 14.95 6.30
N PRO A 284 18.50 15.78 5.40
CA PRO A 284 17.07 16.06 5.36
C PRO A 284 16.26 14.87 4.83
N LEU A 285 15.26 14.45 5.61
CA LEU A 285 14.36 13.34 5.29
C LEU A 285 12.98 13.92 5.01
N LEU A 286 12.70 14.22 3.74
CA LEU A 286 11.47 14.89 3.31
C LEU A 286 10.38 13.88 2.91
N ALA A 287 9.15 14.16 3.31
CA ALA A 287 7.97 13.35 2.97
C ALA A 287 7.38 13.77 1.60
N ASP A 288 8.24 14.00 0.61
CA ASP A 288 7.82 14.41 -0.72
C ASP A 288 7.33 13.18 -1.50
N ARG A 289 6.29 13.35 -2.33
CA ARG A 289 5.62 12.27 -3.09
C ARG A 289 6.62 11.31 -3.76
N ALA A 290 7.58 11.85 -4.51
CA ALA A 290 8.59 11.05 -5.20
C ALA A 290 9.52 10.26 -4.26
N LEU A 291 9.88 10.82 -3.09
CA LEU A 291 10.73 10.16 -2.09
C LEU A 291 9.96 9.08 -1.32
N VAL A 292 8.67 9.26 -1.08
CA VAL A 292 7.79 8.22 -0.52
C VAL A 292 7.59 7.07 -1.53
N LYS A 293 7.35 7.40 -2.80
CA LYS A 293 7.30 6.43 -3.92
C LYS A 293 8.61 5.64 -4.11
N ALA A 294 9.76 6.28 -3.90
CA ALA A 294 11.07 5.62 -3.88
C ALA A 294 11.34 4.81 -2.60
N GLY A 295 10.61 5.08 -1.51
CA GLY A 295 10.89 4.50 -0.20
C GLY A 295 12.19 5.04 0.40
N ASP A 296 12.49 6.31 0.14
CA ASP A 296 13.62 7.05 0.72
C ASP A 296 13.21 7.74 2.03
N TYR A 297 11.94 8.13 2.15
CA TYR A 297 11.39 8.59 3.43
C TYR A 297 11.18 7.40 4.38
N PRO A 298 11.85 7.34 5.55
CA PRO A 298 11.96 6.10 6.34
C PRO A 298 10.65 5.69 7.04
N LEU A 299 9.70 6.61 7.18
CA LEU A 299 8.39 6.34 7.81
C LEU A 299 7.27 6.17 6.76
N THR A 300 7.64 5.85 5.52
CA THR A 300 6.71 5.39 4.48
C THR A 300 5.96 4.13 4.92
N PHE A 301 4.67 4.04 4.59
CA PHE A 301 3.85 2.84 4.73
C PHE A 301 2.85 2.71 3.56
N ALA A 302 2.26 1.53 3.41
CA ALA A 302 1.21 1.28 2.43
C ALA A 302 -0.14 1.17 3.13
N ILE A 303 -1.19 1.69 2.48
CA ILE A 303 -2.57 1.35 2.77
C ILE A 303 -2.92 0.12 1.92
N ASN A 304 -3.32 -0.96 2.57
CA ASN A 304 -3.52 -2.26 1.95
C ASN A 304 -4.98 -2.68 2.00
N LEU A 305 -5.40 -3.45 1.00
CA LEU A 305 -6.48 -4.42 1.14
C LEU A 305 -5.86 -5.75 1.57
N LEU A 306 -6.18 -6.17 2.79
CA LEU A 306 -5.85 -7.49 3.31
C LEU A 306 -6.80 -8.53 2.72
N THR A 307 -6.24 -9.66 2.29
CA THR A 307 -6.99 -10.76 1.65
C THR A 307 -6.92 -12.04 2.50
N PRO A 308 -8.05 -12.73 2.71
CA PRO A 308 -8.08 -13.99 3.45
C PRO A 308 -7.43 -15.12 2.64
N ARG A 309 -6.93 -16.16 3.31
CA ARG A 309 -6.37 -17.38 2.66
C ARG A 309 -7.47 -18.31 2.12
N ARG A 310 -8.47 -17.74 1.43
CA ARG A 310 -9.56 -18.43 0.72
C ARG A 310 -9.73 -17.79 -0.66
N ARG A 311 -10.28 -18.53 -1.63
CA ARG A 311 -10.60 -17.97 -2.95
C ARG A 311 -11.60 -16.82 -2.79
N LEU A 312 -11.28 -15.68 -3.38
CA LEU A 312 -12.14 -14.49 -3.43
C LEU A 312 -13.09 -14.58 -4.63
N PRO A 313 -14.30 -13.97 -4.55
CA PRO A 313 -15.20 -13.84 -5.71
C PRO A 313 -14.50 -13.18 -6.90
N LEU A 314 -14.88 -13.53 -8.13
CA LEU A 314 -14.26 -13.01 -9.37
C LEU A 314 -14.13 -11.47 -9.36
N PHE A 315 -15.23 -10.76 -9.08
CA PHE A 315 -15.25 -9.30 -8.96
C PHE A 315 -14.20 -8.74 -7.99
N ALA A 316 -13.99 -9.41 -6.85
CA ALA A 316 -13.01 -8.98 -5.85
C ALA A 316 -11.57 -9.18 -6.37
N ARG A 317 -11.31 -10.23 -7.17
CA ARG A 317 -10.01 -10.45 -7.81
C ARG A 317 -9.75 -9.38 -8.87
N GLU A 318 -10.71 -9.15 -9.76
CA GLU A 318 -10.65 -8.09 -10.78
C GLU A 318 -10.46 -6.68 -10.19
N PHE A 319 -11.08 -6.39 -9.04
CA PHE A 319 -10.89 -5.12 -8.34
C PHE A 319 -9.48 -4.99 -7.74
N LEU A 320 -8.90 -6.07 -7.23
CA LEU A 320 -7.51 -6.10 -6.74
C LEU A 320 -6.46 -6.01 -7.85
N ASP A 321 -6.78 -6.48 -9.04
CA ASP A 321 -5.93 -6.33 -10.24
C ASP A 321 -6.07 -4.92 -10.84
N PHE A 322 -7.27 -4.34 -10.81
CA PHE A 322 -7.52 -2.95 -11.21
C PHE A 322 -6.73 -1.93 -10.38
N LEU A 323 -6.30 -2.24 -9.15
CA LEU A 323 -5.46 -1.32 -8.37
C LEU A 323 -4.16 -0.92 -9.11
N ASP A 324 -3.61 -1.80 -9.95
CA ASP A 324 -2.40 -1.54 -10.74
C ASP A 324 -2.69 -0.76 -12.06
N HIS A 325 -3.95 -0.35 -12.30
CA HIS A 325 -4.38 0.37 -13.51
C HIS A 325 -4.17 1.90 -13.37
N PRO A 326 -3.74 2.64 -14.41
CA PRO A 326 -3.49 4.08 -14.31
C PRO A 326 -4.67 4.93 -13.80
N ALA A 327 -5.92 4.51 -14.07
CA ALA A 327 -7.11 5.18 -13.55
C ALA A 327 -7.32 4.99 -12.03
N ALA A 328 -6.84 3.88 -11.45
CA ALA A 328 -6.83 3.67 -10.00
C ALA A 328 -5.77 4.56 -9.34
N GLU A 329 -4.57 4.59 -9.90
CA GLU A 329 -3.47 5.43 -9.41
C GLU A 329 -3.81 6.94 -9.46
N ALA A 330 -4.50 7.40 -10.51
CA ALA A 330 -5.04 8.76 -10.57
C ALA A 330 -6.08 9.02 -9.46
N ALA A 331 -7.01 8.10 -9.24
CA ALA A 331 -8.02 8.21 -8.18
C ALA A 331 -7.42 8.23 -6.76
N VAL A 332 -6.30 7.53 -6.53
CA VAL A 332 -5.53 7.57 -5.27
C VAL A 332 -4.91 8.95 -5.05
N ALA A 333 -4.29 9.53 -6.09
CA ALA A 333 -3.70 10.86 -6.02
C ALA A 333 -4.75 11.96 -5.79
N GLU A 334 -5.91 11.87 -6.46
CA GLU A 334 -7.05 12.78 -6.25
C GLU A 334 -7.63 12.68 -4.84
N ALA A 335 -7.58 11.50 -4.20
CA ALA A 335 -7.97 11.30 -2.81
C ALA A 335 -6.97 11.87 -1.77
N GLY A 336 -5.88 12.51 -2.21
CA GLY A 336 -4.87 13.11 -1.33
C GLY A 336 -3.85 12.13 -0.74
N TYR A 337 -3.90 10.85 -1.14
CA TYR A 337 -2.89 9.84 -0.82
C TYR A 337 -1.79 9.82 -1.89
N ILE A 338 -0.71 9.07 -1.62
CA ILE A 338 0.39 8.93 -2.57
C ILE A 338 0.14 7.68 -3.41
N ASP A 339 -0.03 7.87 -4.71
CA ASP A 339 -0.13 6.81 -5.70
C ASP A 339 1.19 6.00 -5.80
N ARG A 340 1.12 4.80 -6.38
CA ARG A 340 2.24 3.90 -6.62
C ARG A 340 2.80 4.00 -8.03
N ALA A 341 2.15 4.73 -8.94
CA ALA A 341 2.64 4.92 -10.30
C ALA A 341 4.06 5.54 -10.30
N PRO A 342 5.02 4.98 -11.06
CA PRO A 342 6.38 5.51 -11.13
C PRO A 342 6.43 6.96 -11.59
N GLU A 343 7.28 7.75 -10.95
CA GLU A 343 7.46 9.17 -11.23
C GLU A 343 8.95 9.46 -11.40
N THR A 344 9.29 10.37 -12.32
CA THR A 344 10.68 10.71 -12.63
C THR A 344 11.03 12.10 -12.09
N VAL A 345 12.23 12.21 -11.48
CA VAL A 345 12.76 13.44 -10.92
C VAL A 345 14.13 13.72 -11.55
N PRO A 346 14.32 14.86 -12.25
CA PRO A 346 15.63 15.26 -12.76
C PRO A 346 16.66 15.40 -11.63
N LEU A 347 17.91 14.99 -11.84
CA LEU A 347 18.97 15.15 -10.83
C LEU A 347 19.16 16.61 -10.40
N THR A 348 18.91 17.57 -11.30
CA THR A 348 18.96 19.01 -11.00
C THR A 348 17.93 19.47 -9.98
N ALA A 349 16.82 18.75 -9.80
CA ALA A 349 15.84 19.00 -8.74
C ALA A 349 16.28 18.42 -7.37
N ASP A 350 17.26 17.52 -7.37
CA ASP A 350 17.77 16.81 -6.18
C ASP A 350 19.12 17.38 -5.69
N GLY A 351 19.19 18.71 -5.65
CA GLY A 351 20.40 19.44 -5.26
C GLY A 351 20.88 19.14 -3.84
N LEU A 352 19.98 18.75 -2.92
CA LEU A 352 20.35 18.36 -1.56
C LEU A 352 21.21 17.08 -1.54
N ARG A 353 20.85 16.07 -2.35
CA ARG A 353 21.62 14.83 -2.43
C ARG A 353 22.99 15.05 -3.08
N LEU A 354 23.07 15.88 -4.11
CA LEU A 354 24.34 16.32 -4.71
C LEU A 354 25.24 17.06 -3.72
N LEU A 355 24.69 18.03 -2.97
CA LEU A 355 25.44 18.76 -1.94
C LEU A 355 25.99 17.82 -0.86
N ASN A 356 25.25 16.78 -0.49
CA ASN A 356 25.68 15.80 0.50
C ASN A 356 26.73 14.83 -0.08
N ALA A 357 26.64 14.44 -1.35
CA ALA A 357 27.70 13.68 -2.03
C ALA A 357 29.03 14.47 -2.08
N ILE A 358 28.96 15.78 -2.37
CA ILE A 358 30.15 16.66 -2.38
C ILE A 358 30.74 16.81 -0.97
N LYS A 359 29.91 16.94 0.07
CA LYS A 359 30.36 17.01 1.47
C LYS A 359 30.95 15.69 1.97
N GLY A 360 30.49 14.56 1.45
CA GLY A 360 31.01 13.22 1.75
C GLY A 360 32.23 12.80 0.94
N ALA A 361 32.72 13.65 0.02
CA ALA A 361 33.90 13.37 -0.79
C ALA A 361 35.14 13.12 0.10
N GLY A 362 35.89 12.07 -0.18
CA GLY A 362 36.96 11.60 0.69
C GLY A 362 37.88 10.56 0.04
N GLY A 363 38.48 9.70 0.88
CA GLY A 363 39.31 8.59 0.40
C GLY A 363 38.49 7.52 -0.33
N ASP A 364 37.36 7.14 0.27
CA ASP A 364 36.47 6.07 -0.23
C ASP A 364 35.61 6.54 -1.42
N VAL A 365 35.30 7.84 -1.50
CA VAL A 365 34.62 8.49 -2.62
C VAL A 365 35.47 9.65 -3.17
N PRO A 366 36.43 9.38 -4.07
CA PRO A 366 37.30 10.41 -4.62
C PRO A 366 36.57 11.34 -5.60
N LEU A 367 37.07 12.57 -5.78
CA LEU A 367 36.47 13.56 -6.70
C LEU A 367 36.33 13.05 -8.15
N ALA A 368 37.21 12.15 -8.60
CA ALA A 368 37.11 11.53 -9.93
C ALA A 368 35.81 10.70 -10.07
N GLU A 369 35.40 10.03 -9.00
CA GLU A 369 34.19 9.20 -8.97
C GLU A 369 32.92 10.07 -8.91
N LEU A 370 32.94 11.16 -8.14
CA LEU A 370 31.84 12.14 -8.17
C LEU A 370 31.67 12.82 -9.53
N LYS A 371 32.75 13.06 -10.27
CA LYS A 371 32.69 13.54 -11.65
C LYS A 371 32.08 12.49 -12.58
N ARG A 372 32.53 11.23 -12.49
CA ARG A 372 31.97 10.13 -13.28
C ARG A 372 30.46 9.95 -13.04
N LEU A 373 30.01 10.09 -11.79
CA LEU A 373 28.58 10.11 -11.45
C LEU A 373 27.85 11.30 -12.09
N ALA A 374 28.41 12.51 -12.01
CA ALA A 374 27.81 13.69 -12.62
C ALA A 374 27.72 13.58 -14.15
N ASP A 375 28.73 13.01 -14.80
CA ASP A 375 28.77 12.78 -16.25
C ASP A 375 27.78 11.68 -16.67
N ALA A 376 27.72 10.56 -15.95
CA ALA A 376 26.78 9.46 -16.24
C ALA A 376 25.31 9.88 -16.09
N MET A 377 25.03 10.74 -15.10
CA MET A 377 23.69 11.25 -14.79
C MET A 377 23.37 12.61 -15.44
N ALA A 378 24.24 13.13 -16.32
CA ALA A 378 24.02 14.38 -17.01
C ALA A 378 22.76 14.30 -17.89
N GLY A 379 21.78 15.18 -17.63
CA GLY A 379 20.48 15.18 -18.31
C GLY A 379 19.56 14.00 -17.94
N ALA A 380 19.98 13.11 -17.02
CA ALA A 380 19.17 11.97 -16.62
C ALA A 380 18.16 12.33 -15.52
N SER A 381 17.05 11.59 -15.49
CA SER A 381 16.03 11.65 -14.45
C SER A 381 15.95 10.32 -13.69
N ARG A 382 15.97 10.37 -12.36
CA ARG A 382 15.77 9.22 -11.50
C ARG A 382 14.30 8.84 -11.47
N SER A 383 13.97 7.58 -11.72
CA SER A 383 12.64 7.03 -11.46
C SER A 383 12.48 6.69 -9.97
N SER A 384 11.27 6.83 -9.45
CA SER A 384 10.90 6.35 -8.11
C SER A 384 10.94 4.83 -7.99
N LEU A 385 11.16 4.07 -9.08
CA LEU A 385 11.52 2.65 -9.00
C LEU A 385 12.91 2.49 -8.38
N THR A 386 12.93 2.03 -7.13
CA THR A 386 14.14 1.69 -6.38
C THR A 386 14.08 0.24 -5.92
N PHE A 387 15.22 -0.45 -5.96
CA PHE A 387 15.37 -1.84 -5.54
C PHE A 387 16.20 -1.94 -4.27
N ARG A 388 15.70 -2.70 -3.31
CA ARG A 388 16.28 -2.96 -2.00
C ARG A 388 16.28 -4.47 -1.72
N PHE A 389 17.10 -4.87 -0.76
CA PHE A 389 17.40 -6.26 -0.46
C PHE A 389 17.00 -6.62 0.97
N GLU A 390 16.62 -7.88 1.18
CA GLU A 390 16.37 -8.43 2.51
C GLU A 390 17.66 -8.39 3.37
N ASP A 391 17.53 -8.25 4.70
CA ASP A 391 18.70 -8.00 5.56
C ASP A 391 19.73 -9.14 5.50
N GLY A 392 20.98 -8.77 5.21
CA GLY A 392 22.08 -9.73 5.06
C GLY A 392 22.00 -10.59 3.78
N SER A 393 21.08 -10.31 2.87
CA SER A 393 20.82 -11.10 1.67
C SER A 393 21.06 -10.31 0.37
N ALA A 394 21.21 -11.05 -0.73
CA ALA A 394 21.12 -10.54 -2.10
C ALA A 394 19.71 -10.70 -2.71
N THR A 395 18.76 -11.28 -1.96
CA THR A 395 17.35 -11.41 -2.36
C THR A 395 16.66 -10.06 -2.31
N LEU A 396 16.00 -9.67 -3.40
CA LEU A 396 15.15 -8.47 -3.46
C LEU A 396 13.99 -8.58 -2.47
N ASP A 397 13.68 -7.50 -1.74
CA ASP A 397 12.56 -7.47 -0.79
C ASP A 397 11.18 -7.51 -1.49
N ALA A 398 10.09 -7.63 -0.72
CA ALA A 398 8.74 -7.78 -1.26
C ALA A 398 8.31 -6.64 -2.20
N ARG A 399 8.61 -5.37 -1.83
CA ARG A 399 8.31 -4.18 -2.64
C ARG A 399 9.17 -4.15 -3.90
N SER A 400 10.44 -4.54 -3.78
CA SER A 400 11.39 -4.58 -4.89
C SER A 400 11.04 -5.66 -5.91
N ARG A 401 10.45 -6.78 -5.48
CA ARG A 401 9.87 -7.81 -6.37
C ARG A 401 8.59 -7.34 -7.07
N GLU A 402 7.84 -6.40 -6.50
CA GLU A 402 6.69 -5.74 -7.16
C GLU A 402 7.19 -4.71 -8.19
N ASN A 403 8.11 -3.83 -7.78
CA ASN A 403 8.81 -2.88 -8.66
C ASN A 403 9.46 -3.57 -9.88
N LEU A 404 10.03 -4.77 -9.71
CA LEU A 404 10.67 -5.52 -10.79
C LEU A 404 9.67 -5.94 -11.87
N ARG A 405 8.50 -6.46 -11.45
CA ARG A 405 7.42 -6.85 -12.37
C ARG A 405 6.80 -5.64 -13.05
N LEU A 406 6.69 -4.52 -12.34
CA LEU A 406 6.22 -3.26 -12.93
C LEU A 406 7.22 -2.73 -13.97
N LEU A 407 8.52 -2.74 -13.68
CA LEU A 407 9.56 -2.36 -14.64
C LEU A 407 9.54 -3.25 -15.89
N ALA A 408 9.41 -4.57 -15.72
CA ALA A 408 9.30 -5.51 -16.84
C ALA A 408 8.11 -5.15 -17.76
N ARG A 409 6.90 -5.00 -17.20
CA ARG A 409 5.71 -4.58 -17.96
C ARG A 409 5.88 -3.22 -18.64
N MET A 410 6.56 -2.27 -18.00
CA MET A 410 6.82 -0.95 -18.61
C MET A 410 7.79 -1.05 -19.80
N ILE A 411 8.77 -1.95 -19.76
CA ILE A 411 9.66 -2.25 -20.90
C ILE A 411 8.86 -2.95 -22.03
N GLU A 412 8.01 -3.92 -21.69
CA GLU A 412 7.17 -4.65 -22.67
C GLU A 412 6.25 -3.73 -23.48
N VAL A 413 5.71 -2.67 -22.87
CA VAL A 413 4.82 -1.69 -23.54
C VAL A 413 5.55 -0.46 -24.10
N ASP A 414 6.90 -0.49 -24.18
CA ASP A 414 7.73 0.61 -24.69
C ASP A 414 7.48 1.96 -23.97
N ALA A 415 7.25 1.91 -22.65
CA ALA A 415 6.99 3.10 -21.83
C ALA A 415 8.19 4.04 -21.70
N PHE A 416 9.37 3.63 -22.18
CA PHE A 416 10.64 4.33 -22.07
C PHE A 416 11.19 4.85 -23.40
N ARG A 417 10.39 4.81 -24.48
CA ARG A 417 10.77 5.29 -25.81
C ARG A 417 11.56 6.61 -25.78
N GLY A 418 12.67 6.66 -26.50
CA GLY A 418 13.54 7.83 -26.56
C GLY A 418 14.43 8.03 -25.32
N ASN A 419 14.50 7.07 -24.41
CA ASN A 419 15.41 7.09 -23.25
C ASN A 419 16.21 5.78 -23.19
N ARG A 420 17.47 5.85 -22.74
CA ARG A 420 18.17 4.68 -22.20
C ARG A 420 17.81 4.51 -20.74
N LEU A 421 17.61 3.26 -20.34
CA LEU A 421 17.52 2.89 -18.94
C LEU A 421 18.92 2.63 -18.37
N ILE A 422 19.15 3.07 -17.14
CA ILE A 422 20.36 2.81 -16.37
C ILE A 422 19.94 2.24 -15.01
N LEU A 423 20.52 1.12 -14.60
CA LEU A 423 20.46 0.58 -13.25
C LEU A 423 21.71 1.02 -12.49
N ALA A 424 21.54 2.05 -11.64
CA ALA A 424 22.62 2.63 -10.84
C ALA A 424 22.70 1.95 -9.47
N GLY A 425 23.74 1.16 -9.23
CA GLY A 425 24.01 0.48 -7.98
C GLY A 425 24.73 1.36 -6.96
N PHE A 426 24.32 1.25 -5.68
CA PHE A 426 24.93 1.94 -4.55
C PHE A 426 25.12 1.02 -3.33
N SER A 427 26.03 1.39 -2.43
CA SER A 427 26.33 0.74 -1.15
C SER A 427 26.27 1.75 0.01
N ASP A 428 26.40 1.24 1.24
CA ASP A 428 26.66 2.04 2.43
C ASP A 428 28.17 2.17 2.70
N GLY A 429 28.58 3.20 3.43
CA GLY A 429 29.98 3.52 3.76
C GLY A 429 30.63 2.65 4.83
N SER A 430 30.23 1.39 4.97
CA SER A 430 30.89 0.45 5.87
C SER A 430 31.96 -0.35 5.13
N GLY A 431 33.22 -0.26 5.56
CA GLY A 431 34.31 -1.10 5.06
C GLY A 431 35.22 -0.38 4.06
N ASP A 432 35.62 -1.08 3.01
CA ASP A 432 36.56 -0.61 1.98
C ASP A 432 35.80 -0.09 0.75
N GLY A 433 36.07 1.15 0.33
CA GLY A 433 35.38 1.78 -0.81
C GLY A 433 35.46 0.97 -2.12
N ALA A 434 36.58 0.29 -2.38
CA ALA A 434 36.71 -0.55 -3.58
C ALA A 434 35.86 -1.85 -3.49
N ALA A 435 35.70 -2.42 -2.29
CA ALA A 435 34.76 -3.50 -2.04
C ALA A 435 33.30 -3.02 -2.17
N ASN A 436 32.98 -1.83 -1.66
CA ASN A 436 31.66 -1.23 -1.80
C ASN A 436 31.31 -0.91 -3.26
N MET A 437 32.28 -0.51 -4.08
CA MET A 437 32.12 -0.39 -5.53
C MET A 437 31.70 -1.72 -6.17
N ARG A 438 32.49 -2.79 -6.01
CA ARG A 438 32.18 -4.13 -6.55
C ARG A 438 30.84 -4.68 -6.05
N LEU A 439 30.50 -4.40 -4.79
CA LEU A 439 29.22 -4.81 -4.20
C LEU A 439 28.03 -4.05 -4.80
N SER A 440 28.20 -2.76 -5.10
CA SER A 440 27.18 -1.96 -5.77
C SER A 440 26.92 -2.43 -7.22
N GLU A 441 27.99 -2.78 -7.95
CA GLU A 441 27.96 -3.37 -9.29
C GLU A 441 27.25 -4.73 -9.29
N SER A 442 27.68 -5.65 -8.41
CA SER A 442 27.09 -6.98 -8.28
C SER A 442 25.58 -6.93 -7.98
N ARG A 443 25.12 -5.97 -7.18
CA ARG A 443 23.69 -5.74 -6.93
C ARG A 443 22.94 -5.26 -8.16
N ALA A 444 23.49 -4.33 -8.93
CA ALA A 444 22.87 -3.83 -10.16
C ALA A 444 22.78 -4.92 -11.24
N ILE A 445 23.84 -5.74 -11.42
CA ILE A 445 23.84 -6.93 -12.28
C ILE A 445 22.79 -7.96 -11.81
N GLY A 446 22.64 -8.14 -10.49
CA GLY A 446 21.61 -9.02 -9.93
C GLY A 446 20.18 -8.57 -10.24
N VAL A 447 19.91 -7.26 -10.16
CA VAL A 447 18.63 -6.67 -10.60
C VAL A 447 18.42 -6.85 -12.10
N LEU A 448 19.42 -6.56 -12.93
CA LEU A 448 19.34 -6.76 -14.38
C LEU A 448 19.04 -8.23 -14.73
N THR A 449 19.72 -9.18 -14.09
CA THR A 449 19.52 -10.63 -14.30
C THR A 449 18.10 -11.05 -13.93
N ALA A 450 17.58 -10.55 -12.80
CA ALA A 450 16.20 -10.80 -12.38
C ALA A 450 15.17 -10.17 -13.33
N LEU A 451 15.47 -8.98 -13.87
CA LEU A 451 14.63 -8.27 -14.85
C LEU A 451 14.58 -9.02 -16.18
N SER A 452 15.73 -9.39 -16.75
CA SER A 452 15.81 -10.19 -17.98
C SER A 452 15.13 -11.56 -17.85
N SER A 453 15.08 -12.13 -16.64
CA SER A 453 14.34 -13.38 -16.36
C SER A 453 12.82 -13.19 -16.25
N ALA A 454 12.36 -11.95 -16.06
CA ALA A 454 10.94 -11.60 -15.97
C ALA A 454 10.36 -11.11 -17.31
N LEU A 455 11.22 -10.72 -18.25
CA LEU A 455 10.86 -10.25 -19.60
C LEU A 455 10.63 -11.42 -20.59
N PRO A 456 9.87 -11.21 -21.67
CA PRO A 456 9.67 -12.22 -22.71
C PRO A 456 10.98 -12.65 -23.39
N LEU A 457 11.06 -13.94 -23.75
CA LEU A 457 12.18 -14.48 -24.54
C LEU A 457 12.30 -13.73 -25.88
N GLY A 458 13.50 -13.25 -26.20
CA GLY A 458 13.75 -12.47 -27.42
C GLY A 458 13.49 -10.96 -27.30
N THR A 459 13.27 -10.44 -26.08
CA THR A 459 13.30 -8.99 -25.84
C THR A 459 14.62 -8.38 -26.35
N ASP A 460 14.53 -7.28 -27.10
CA ASP A 460 15.71 -6.60 -27.67
C ASP A 460 16.70 -6.17 -26.57
N PRO A 461 17.98 -6.57 -26.63
CA PRO A 461 19.01 -6.08 -25.71
C PRO A 461 19.11 -4.56 -25.61
N ALA A 462 18.71 -3.80 -26.65
CA ALA A 462 18.68 -2.34 -26.62
C ALA A 462 17.61 -1.76 -25.65
N HIS A 463 16.63 -2.56 -25.24
CA HIS A 463 15.62 -2.18 -24.25
C HIS A 463 16.01 -2.57 -22.81
N LEU A 464 17.09 -3.34 -22.63
CA LEU A 464 17.60 -3.69 -21.32
C LEU A 464 18.41 -2.52 -20.71
N PRO A 465 18.32 -2.27 -19.39
CA PRO A 465 19.10 -1.22 -18.76
C PRO A 465 20.62 -1.45 -18.82
N GLU A 466 21.36 -0.38 -19.11
CA GLU A 466 22.80 -0.29 -18.86
C GLU A 466 23.06 -0.40 -17.34
N VAL A 467 24.14 -1.06 -16.91
CA VAL A 467 24.52 -1.12 -15.49
C VAL A 467 25.59 -0.09 -15.21
N GLU A 468 25.35 0.72 -14.19
CA GLU A 468 26.32 1.64 -13.60
C GLU A 468 26.43 1.34 -12.10
N ALA A 469 27.61 1.55 -11.53
CA ALA A 469 27.90 1.25 -10.13
C ALA A 469 28.69 2.41 -9.54
N PHE A 470 28.26 2.96 -8.40
CA PHE A 470 28.86 4.18 -7.83
C PHE A 470 29.37 4.00 -6.40
N GLY A 471 29.37 2.77 -5.87
CA GLY A 471 29.80 2.48 -4.51
C GLY A 471 29.01 3.32 -3.50
N GLU A 472 29.72 4.10 -2.71
CA GLU A 472 29.18 4.94 -1.63
C GLU A 472 28.76 6.34 -2.08
N ALA A 473 29.00 6.70 -3.35
CA ALA A 473 28.64 8.03 -3.84
C ALA A 473 27.12 8.26 -3.78
N LEU A 474 26.72 9.53 -3.62
CA LEU A 474 25.30 9.92 -3.60
C LEU A 474 24.47 9.24 -2.47
N PRO A 475 24.87 9.38 -1.19
CA PRO A 475 24.15 8.80 -0.06
C PRO A 475 22.75 9.42 0.14
N MET A 476 21.81 8.59 0.59
CA MET A 476 20.42 8.94 0.92
C MET A 476 20.20 9.15 2.42
N ALA A 477 21.12 8.67 3.26
CA ALA A 477 21.00 8.65 4.72
C ALA A 477 22.39 8.53 5.36
N CYS A 478 22.44 8.62 6.69
CA CYS A 478 23.66 8.54 7.49
C CYS A 478 23.95 7.07 7.89
N ASP A 479 25.14 6.57 7.58
CA ASP A 479 25.51 5.17 7.85
C ASP A 479 25.68 4.80 9.33
N THR A 480 25.48 5.76 10.24
CA THR A 480 25.45 5.51 11.70
C THR A 480 24.35 4.52 12.11
N THR A 481 23.19 4.51 11.43
CA THR A 481 22.05 3.65 11.79
C THR A 481 21.91 2.48 10.82
N ALA A 482 21.38 1.34 11.29
CA ALA A 482 21.10 0.20 10.41
C ALA A 482 20.07 0.53 9.32
N ALA A 483 19.12 1.43 9.63
CA ALA A 483 18.14 1.95 8.67
C ALA A 483 18.81 2.81 7.60
N GLY A 484 19.72 3.73 7.97
CA GLY A 484 20.46 4.57 7.04
C GLY A 484 21.36 3.75 6.11
N ARG A 485 22.10 2.77 6.64
CA ARG A 485 22.87 1.83 5.81
C ARG A 485 21.97 1.04 4.84
N ARG A 486 20.79 0.59 5.28
CA ARG A 486 19.82 -0.07 4.38
C ARG A 486 19.24 0.91 3.34
N ALA A 487 19.11 2.19 3.67
CA ALA A 487 18.70 3.22 2.73
C ALA A 487 19.76 3.45 1.64
N ASN A 488 21.05 3.40 2.00
CA ASN A 488 22.16 3.59 1.06
C ASN A 488 22.41 2.36 0.15
N ARG A 489 22.29 1.13 0.67
CA ARG A 489 22.33 -0.13 -0.12
C ARG A 489 21.09 -0.29 -1.02
N ARG A 490 21.19 0.15 -2.27
CA ARG A 490 20.07 0.15 -3.23
C ARG A 490 20.53 0.06 -4.68
N VAL A 491 19.60 -0.20 -5.59
CA VAL A 491 19.76 0.05 -7.03
C VAL A 491 18.64 1.00 -7.46
N GLU A 492 18.98 2.07 -8.16
CA GLU A 492 18.03 3.06 -8.68
C GLU A 492 17.83 2.87 -10.19
N VAL A 493 16.61 3.10 -10.68
CA VAL A 493 16.35 3.22 -12.12
C VAL A 493 16.50 4.67 -12.56
N TRP A 494 17.25 4.88 -13.63
CA TRP A 494 17.51 6.19 -14.23
C TRP A 494 17.17 6.18 -15.71
N LEU A 495 16.65 7.31 -16.21
CA LEU A 495 16.29 7.51 -17.61
C LEU A 495 17.17 8.62 -18.19
N ARG A 496 17.96 8.30 -19.21
CA ARG A 496 18.80 9.27 -19.94
C ARG A 496 18.23 9.47 -21.35
N PRO A 497 17.78 10.67 -21.75
CA PRO A 497 17.27 10.92 -23.09
C PRO A 497 18.27 10.52 -24.19
N VAL A 498 17.75 9.90 -25.26
CA VAL A 498 18.50 9.59 -26.47
C VAL A 498 18.14 10.63 -27.51
N PHE A 499 19.03 11.61 -27.70
CA PHE A 499 18.96 12.50 -28.85
C PHE A 499 19.54 11.77 -30.06
N THR A 500 18.70 11.47 -31.04
CA THR A 500 19.15 10.97 -32.35
C THR A 500 19.67 12.15 -33.17
N ASP A 501 20.98 12.35 -33.19
CA ASP A 501 21.63 13.37 -34.01
C ASP A 501 21.56 13.01 -35.51
N SER A 502 20.43 13.33 -36.16
CA SER A 502 20.31 13.89 -37.51
C SER A 502 18.86 13.80 -38.03
N PRO A 503 18.35 14.79 -38.78
CA PRO A 503 17.22 14.56 -39.66
C PRO A 503 17.65 13.60 -40.80
N GLU A 504 16.75 12.73 -41.24
CA GLU A 504 16.96 11.96 -42.47
C GLU A 504 17.13 12.94 -43.64
N THR A 505 18.35 13.05 -44.17
CA THR A 505 18.59 13.72 -45.45
C THR A 505 18.09 12.80 -46.56
N GLY A 506 16.78 12.86 -46.81
CA GLY A 506 16.17 12.23 -47.98
C GLY A 506 16.77 12.78 -49.27
N ASN A 507 17.25 11.87 -50.13
CA ASN A 507 17.53 12.10 -51.54
C ASN A 507 16.34 11.61 -52.38
#